data_AF-A0A3A9FNU2-F1
#
_entry.id   AF-A0A3A9FNU2-F1
#
_cell.length_a   1.000
_cell.length_b   1.000
_cell.length_c   1.000
_cell.angle_alpha   90.00
_cell.angle_beta   90.00
_cell.angle_gamma   90.00
#
_symmetry.space_group_name_H-M   'P 1'
#
loop_
_entity.id
_entity.type
_entity.pdbx_description
1 polymer ?
#
loop_
_entity_poly.entity_id
_entity_poly.type
_entity_poly.pdbx_seq_one_letter_code
_entity_poly.pdbx_strand_id
1 'polypeptide(L)'
;MGINGIGTAGYPLTGYTARKTGRSAESRAVRFMETVDEKVAQGKAADQDEKAFEMVGRGAPQEVKDAWVDAAKEVNANGMGIQGNGMMSHISLMMVQRLNKMLKGEMENFGILGNTVESAIQATKQALYDLEHPVVYTPRSIEVQQARIKEGEFYRAFLERLEKL
;
A
#
# COMPACT_ATOMS: atom_id res chain seq x y z
N MET A 1 -77.29 -31.58 -25.89
CA MET A 1 -77.11 -30.29 -26.59
C MET A 1 -75.62 -29.97 -26.52
N GLY A 2 -74.83 -29.80 -27.58
CA GLY A 2 -75.12 -29.37 -28.95
C GLY A 2 -74.32 -28.09 -29.24
N ILE A 3 -73.17 -28.27 -29.91
CA ILE A 3 -72.21 -27.35 -30.59
C ILE A 3 -72.62 -25.90 -30.98
N ASN A 4 -71.60 -25.01 -30.97
CA ASN A 4 -71.24 -23.90 -31.90
C ASN A 4 -70.74 -22.64 -31.12
N GLY A 5 -69.72 -21.87 -31.51
CA GLY A 5 -68.96 -21.77 -32.75
C GLY A 5 -67.75 -20.81 -32.65
N ILE A 6 -67.05 -20.68 -33.77
CA ILE A 6 -65.69 -20.16 -34.04
C ILE A 6 -65.65 -18.63 -34.25
N GLY A 7 -64.51 -17.96 -33.99
CA GLY A 7 -64.25 -16.61 -34.52
C GLY A 7 -62.93 -15.95 -34.10
N THR A 8 -62.01 -15.77 -35.05
CA THR A 8 -60.61 -15.31 -35.01
C THR A 8 -60.37 -13.79 -34.89
N ALA A 9 -59.28 -13.38 -34.21
CA ALA A 9 -58.41 -12.22 -34.49
C ALA A 9 -57.23 -12.25 -33.49
N GLY A 10 -55.93 -12.04 -33.73
CA GLY A 10 -55.13 -11.60 -34.87
C GLY A 10 -53.87 -10.88 -34.34
N TYR A 11 -52.67 -11.45 -34.55
CA TYR A 11 -51.32 -10.84 -34.53
C TYR A 11 -50.61 -10.52 -33.17
N PRO A 12 -49.25 -10.41 -33.13
CA PRO A 12 -48.29 -11.50 -33.09
C PRO A 12 -47.31 -11.42 -31.88
N LEU A 13 -46.54 -12.50 -31.66
CA LEU A 13 -45.38 -12.50 -30.76
C LEU A 13 -44.30 -11.51 -31.24
N THR A 14 -44.02 -10.47 -30.47
CA THR A 14 -42.78 -9.70 -30.62
C THR A 14 -42.26 -9.24 -29.25
N GLY A 15 -41.11 -9.79 -28.84
CA GLY A 15 -40.21 -9.04 -27.94
C GLY A 15 -39.95 -9.56 -26.53
N TYR A 16 -39.79 -10.87 -26.31
CA TYR A 16 -38.99 -11.35 -25.17
C TYR A 16 -37.73 -12.05 -25.69
N THR A 17 -36.61 -11.32 -25.79
CA THR A 17 -35.25 -11.83 -25.57
C THR A 17 -34.20 -10.74 -25.86
N ALA A 18 -33.87 -9.88 -24.88
CA ALA A 18 -32.54 -9.24 -24.78
C ALA A 18 -32.45 -8.30 -23.56
N ARG A 19 -32.45 -8.81 -22.33
CA ARG A 19 -32.07 -8.00 -21.15
C ARG A 19 -31.18 -8.68 -20.11
N LYS A 20 -30.81 -9.96 -20.32
CA LYS A 20 -29.94 -10.70 -19.39
C LYS A 20 -28.48 -10.83 -19.85
N THR A 21 -28.20 -10.78 -21.15
CA THR A 21 -26.84 -10.90 -21.69
C THR A 21 -26.02 -9.60 -21.59
N GLY A 22 -26.65 -8.44 -21.79
CA GLY A 22 -25.99 -7.13 -21.66
C GLY A 22 -25.50 -6.83 -20.24
N ARG A 23 -26.34 -7.06 -19.22
CA ARG A 23 -25.98 -6.86 -17.80
C ARG A 23 -24.82 -7.73 -17.31
N SER A 24 -24.72 -8.96 -17.81
CA SER A 24 -23.62 -9.87 -17.45
C SER A 24 -22.30 -9.45 -18.11
N ALA A 25 -22.35 -9.02 -19.38
CA ALA A 25 -21.19 -8.49 -20.08
C ALA A 25 -20.72 -7.14 -19.50
N GLU A 26 -21.65 -6.24 -19.17
CA GLU A 26 -21.38 -4.98 -18.46
C GLU A 26 -20.80 -5.26 -17.06
N SER A 27 -21.38 -6.18 -16.28
CA SER A 27 -20.85 -6.55 -14.96
C SER A 27 -19.45 -7.18 -15.05
N ARG A 28 -19.20 -7.98 -16.10
CA ARG A 28 -17.88 -8.54 -16.38
C ARG A 28 -16.88 -7.46 -16.77
N ALA A 29 -17.27 -6.50 -17.62
CA ALA A 29 -16.42 -5.38 -18.02
C ALA A 29 -16.11 -4.44 -16.84
N VAL A 30 -17.09 -4.17 -15.97
CA VAL A 30 -16.91 -3.40 -14.73
C VAL A 30 -15.92 -4.10 -13.79
N ARG A 31 -16.07 -5.41 -13.56
CA ARG A 31 -15.09 -6.18 -12.77
C ARG A 31 -13.69 -6.16 -13.38
N PHE A 32 -13.57 -6.30 -14.69
CA PHE A 32 -12.27 -6.20 -15.35
C PHE A 32 -11.65 -4.82 -15.18
N MET A 33 -12.41 -3.74 -15.34
CA MET A 33 -11.91 -2.38 -15.11
C MET A 33 -11.51 -2.17 -13.65
N GLU A 34 -12.30 -2.64 -12.68
CA GLU A 34 -11.94 -2.60 -11.25
C GLU A 34 -10.65 -3.37 -10.97
N THR A 35 -10.45 -4.54 -11.59
CA THR A 35 -9.22 -5.33 -11.45
C THR A 35 -8.02 -4.60 -12.09
N VAL A 36 -8.22 -3.94 -13.24
CA VAL A 36 -7.19 -3.14 -13.90
C VAL A 36 -6.83 -1.92 -13.05
N ASP A 37 -7.82 -1.22 -12.51
CA ASP A 37 -7.63 -0.06 -11.63
C ASP A 37 -6.91 -0.46 -10.33
N GLU A 38 -7.26 -1.61 -9.73
CA GLU A 38 -6.55 -2.18 -8.59
C GLU A 38 -5.10 -2.51 -8.93
N LYS A 39 -4.84 -3.12 -10.11
CA LYS A 39 -3.48 -3.43 -10.56
C LYS A 39 -2.66 -2.17 -10.85
N VAL A 40 -3.26 -1.14 -11.43
CA VAL A 40 -2.63 0.16 -11.65
C VAL A 40 -2.33 0.84 -10.31
N ALA A 41 -3.24 0.78 -9.34
CA ALA A 41 -3.01 1.29 -7.99
C ALA A 41 -1.90 0.53 -7.26
N GLN A 42 -1.86 -0.80 -7.37
CA GLN A 42 -0.78 -1.65 -6.85
C GLN A 42 0.57 -1.31 -7.48
N GLY A 43 0.62 -1.13 -8.81
CA GLY A 43 1.84 -0.73 -9.51
C GLY A 43 2.35 0.63 -9.03
N LYS A 44 1.46 1.62 -8.91
CA LYS A 44 1.81 2.95 -8.37
C LYS A 44 2.29 2.87 -6.93
N ALA A 45 1.68 2.04 -6.09
CA ALA A 45 2.11 1.84 -4.70
C ALA A 45 3.53 1.25 -4.65
N ALA A 46 3.82 0.23 -5.46
CA ALA A 46 5.16 -0.36 -5.55
C ALA A 46 6.22 0.68 -5.99
N ASP A 47 5.89 1.52 -6.97
CA ASP A 47 6.78 2.63 -7.39
C ASP A 47 7.02 3.63 -6.25
N GLN A 48 6.03 3.87 -5.38
CA GLN A 48 6.20 4.74 -4.21
C GLN A 48 7.03 4.06 -3.11
N ASP A 49 6.88 2.76 -2.91
CA ASP A 49 7.64 2.02 -1.90
C ASP A 49 9.12 1.97 -2.26
N GLU A 50 9.43 1.82 -3.55
CA GLU A 50 10.80 1.93 -4.05
C GLU A 50 11.35 3.36 -3.88
N LYS A 51 10.57 4.40 -4.22
CA LYS A 51 10.97 5.79 -3.96
C LYS A 51 11.20 6.05 -2.47
N ALA A 52 10.35 5.50 -1.62
CA ALA A 52 10.50 5.60 -0.17
C ALA A 52 11.81 4.96 0.30
N PHE A 53 12.16 3.78 -0.23
CA PHE A 53 13.45 3.15 0.02
C PHE A 53 14.62 4.03 -0.44
N GLU A 54 14.59 4.58 -1.66
CA GLU A 54 15.68 5.41 -2.18
C GLU A 54 15.96 6.66 -1.33
N MET A 55 14.98 7.14 -0.55
CA MET A 55 15.17 8.25 0.39
C MET A 55 16.04 7.89 1.61
N VAL A 56 16.12 6.61 1.97
CA VAL A 56 16.75 6.12 3.22
C VAL A 56 17.83 5.06 2.99
N GLY A 57 17.85 4.43 1.82
CA GLY A 57 18.63 3.23 1.51
C GLY A 57 19.46 3.30 0.24
N ARG A 58 19.72 4.49 -0.34
CA ARG A 58 20.48 4.65 -1.59
C ARG A 58 21.84 3.92 -1.60
N GLY A 59 22.48 3.75 -0.44
CA GLY A 59 23.76 3.04 -0.31
C GLY A 59 23.63 1.61 0.22
N ALA A 60 22.42 1.12 0.49
CA ALA A 60 22.20 -0.16 1.15
C ALA A 60 22.32 -1.33 0.15
N PRO A 61 22.70 -2.54 0.63
CA PRO A 61 22.74 -3.74 -0.19
C PRO A 61 21.38 -4.07 -0.84
N GLN A 62 21.40 -4.79 -1.96
CA GLN A 62 20.18 -5.17 -2.66
C GLN A 62 19.26 -6.03 -1.78
N GLU A 63 19.84 -6.90 -0.95
CA GLU A 63 19.08 -7.76 -0.03
C GLU A 63 18.29 -6.93 1.00
N VAL A 64 18.81 -5.77 1.40
CA VAL A 64 18.11 -4.81 2.28
C VAL A 64 16.94 -4.16 1.54
N LYS A 65 17.09 -3.84 0.26
CA LYS A 65 16.01 -3.32 -0.59
C LYS A 65 14.90 -4.35 -0.78
N ASP A 66 15.27 -5.60 -1.04
CA ASP A 66 14.32 -6.68 -1.24
C ASP A 66 13.53 -6.95 0.07
N ALA A 67 14.23 -7.02 1.21
CA ALA A 67 13.59 -7.13 2.52
C ALA A 67 12.62 -5.99 2.83
N TRP A 68 12.96 -4.75 2.44
CA TRP A 68 12.10 -3.58 2.60
C TRP A 68 10.84 -3.69 1.75
N VAL A 69 10.98 -4.01 0.47
CA VAL A 69 9.86 -4.12 -0.47
C VAL A 69 8.91 -5.25 -0.04
N ASP A 70 9.44 -6.38 0.44
CA ASP A 70 8.63 -7.48 0.92
C ASP A 70 7.89 -7.14 2.22
N ALA A 71 8.54 -6.45 3.17
CA ALA A 71 7.86 -5.93 4.36
C ALA A 71 6.77 -4.91 4.00
N ALA A 72 7.02 -4.05 3.00
CA ALA A 72 6.05 -3.05 2.57
C ALA A 72 4.78 -3.68 1.99
N LYS A 73 4.96 -4.70 1.13
CA LYS A 73 3.86 -5.49 0.57
C LYS A 73 3.06 -6.22 1.65
N GLU A 74 3.74 -6.81 2.62
CA GLU A 74 3.11 -7.56 3.70
C GLU A 74 2.24 -6.67 4.60
N VAL A 75 2.78 -5.52 5.00
CA VAL A 75 2.13 -4.63 5.96
C VAL A 75 1.16 -3.65 5.28
N ASN A 76 1.30 -3.46 3.96
CA ASN A 76 0.67 -2.42 3.17
C ASN A 76 1.02 -1.01 3.69
N ALA A 77 2.30 -0.82 4.02
CA ALA A 77 2.89 0.44 4.45
C ALA A 77 4.41 0.42 4.22
N ASN A 78 5.01 1.53 3.81
CA ASN A 78 6.43 1.60 3.46
C ASN A 78 7.36 2.11 4.57
N GLY A 79 6.89 2.17 5.83
CA GLY A 79 7.71 2.64 6.96
C GLY A 79 8.11 4.12 6.94
N MET A 80 7.82 4.86 5.87
CA MET A 80 8.18 6.27 5.71
C MET A 80 7.04 7.22 6.05
N GLY A 81 5.83 6.71 6.24
CA GLY A 81 4.62 7.51 6.44
C GLY A 81 4.09 8.12 5.14
N ILE A 82 4.53 7.61 3.98
CA ILE A 82 4.10 8.05 2.65
C ILE A 82 3.05 7.06 2.13
N GLN A 83 1.88 7.55 1.74
CA GLN A 83 0.81 6.74 1.18
C GLN A 83 1.06 6.39 -0.29
N GLY A 84 0.34 5.41 -0.85
CA GLY A 84 0.49 5.00 -2.26
C GLY A 84 0.16 6.10 -3.29
N ASN A 85 -0.54 7.17 -2.89
CA ASN A 85 -0.77 8.37 -3.71
C ASN A 85 0.35 9.43 -3.58
N GLY A 86 1.39 9.16 -2.78
CA GLY A 86 2.50 10.07 -2.49
C GLY A 86 2.24 11.09 -1.37
N MET A 87 1.04 11.14 -0.78
CA MET A 87 0.74 12.04 0.33
C MET A 87 1.34 11.54 1.65
N MET A 88 1.78 12.45 2.51
CA MET A 88 2.30 12.11 3.83
C MET A 88 1.15 11.92 4.83
N SER A 89 1.17 10.80 5.54
CA SER A 89 0.24 10.50 6.64
C SER A 89 0.73 11.02 7.98
N HIS A 90 2.04 10.93 8.23
CA HIS A 90 2.70 11.39 9.44
C HIS A 90 4.22 11.49 9.21
N ILE A 91 4.93 12.12 10.14
CA ILE A 91 6.39 12.07 10.18
C ILE A 91 6.77 10.75 10.86
N SER A 92 7.32 9.82 10.09
CA SER A 92 7.84 8.54 10.57
C SER A 92 9.16 8.71 11.34
N LEU A 93 9.53 7.74 12.17
CA LEU A 93 10.78 7.72 12.92
C LEU A 93 11.99 7.59 11.99
N MET A 94 11.86 6.88 10.87
CA MET A 94 12.90 6.91 9.82
C MET A 94 13.05 8.31 9.20
N MET A 95 11.96 9.04 8.97
CA MET A 95 12.05 10.44 8.55
C MET A 95 12.71 11.31 9.64
N VAL A 96 12.39 11.09 10.92
CA VAL A 96 13.03 11.80 12.03
C VAL A 96 14.53 11.55 12.06
N GLN A 97 14.97 10.29 11.91
CA GLN A 97 16.41 9.97 11.85
C GLN A 97 17.10 10.69 10.70
N ARG A 98 16.48 10.69 9.52
CA ARG A 98 17.00 11.39 8.32
C ARG A 98 17.09 12.90 8.56
N LEU A 99 16.05 13.51 9.11
CA LEU A 99 16.02 14.94 9.44
C LEU A 99 17.09 15.29 10.50
N ASN A 100 17.29 14.44 11.50
CA ASN A 100 18.32 14.63 12.52
C ASN A 100 19.74 14.61 11.92
N LYS A 101 20.02 13.71 10.95
CA LYS A 101 21.29 13.74 10.21
C LYS A 101 21.48 15.04 9.43
N MET A 102 20.42 15.51 8.75
CA MET A 102 20.46 16.79 8.05
C MET A 102 20.78 17.95 8.99
N LEU A 103 20.16 18.00 10.16
CA LEU A 103 20.42 19.04 11.17
C LEU A 103 21.85 19.00 11.72
N LYS A 104 22.51 17.84 11.73
CA LYS A 104 23.90 17.67 12.13
C LYS A 104 24.91 18.00 11.01
N GLY A 105 24.45 18.35 9.82
CA GLY A 105 25.32 18.66 8.67
C GLY A 105 25.83 17.42 7.92
N GLU A 106 25.30 16.23 8.21
CA GLU A 106 25.69 14.97 7.55
C GLU A 106 24.98 14.81 6.18
N MET A 107 25.22 15.76 5.26
CA MET A 107 24.52 15.83 3.97
C MET A 107 25.05 14.84 2.91
N GLU A 108 26.26 14.29 3.09
CA GLU A 108 26.83 13.38 2.08
C GLU A 108 26.28 11.94 2.21
N ASN A 109 25.68 11.59 3.36
CA ASN A 109 25.15 10.26 3.66
C ASN A 109 23.67 10.32 4.11
N PHE A 110 22.79 10.78 3.21
CA PHE A 110 21.34 10.84 3.48
C PHE A 110 20.70 9.46 3.75
N GLY A 111 21.39 8.37 3.37
CA GLY A 111 20.96 7.02 3.74
C GLY A 111 21.08 6.80 5.25
N ILE A 112 19.97 6.46 5.90
CA ILE A 112 19.96 6.06 7.31
C ILE A 112 20.25 4.57 7.46
N LEU A 113 19.97 3.76 6.44
CA LEU A 113 20.18 2.30 6.46
C LEU A 113 21.66 1.91 6.28
N GLY A 114 22.53 2.84 5.87
CA GLY A 114 23.95 2.59 5.63
C GLY A 114 24.20 1.67 4.43
N ASN A 115 25.35 1.01 4.42
CA ASN A 115 25.84 0.15 3.34
C ASN A 115 26.00 -1.32 3.73
N THR A 116 25.47 -1.72 4.88
CA THR A 116 25.53 -3.09 5.41
C THR A 116 24.17 -3.52 5.95
N VAL A 117 23.96 -4.84 6.09
CA VAL A 117 22.75 -5.36 6.74
C VAL A 117 22.71 -4.93 8.20
N GLU A 118 23.86 -4.95 8.88
CA GLU A 118 24.00 -4.56 10.29
C GLU A 118 23.60 -3.09 10.50
N SER A 119 24.05 -2.17 9.63
CA SER A 119 23.65 -0.76 9.72
C SER A 119 22.14 -0.58 9.51
N ALA A 120 21.52 -1.35 8.63
CA ALA A 120 20.08 -1.32 8.41
C ALA A 120 19.31 -1.85 9.64
N ILE A 121 19.80 -2.93 10.26
CA ILE A 121 19.28 -3.48 11.51
C ILE A 121 19.34 -2.44 12.62
N GLN A 122 20.49 -1.78 12.82
CA GLN A 122 20.65 -0.77 13.87
C GLN A 122 19.71 0.43 13.67
N ALA A 123 19.64 0.95 12.44
CA ALA A 123 18.73 2.06 12.12
C ALA A 123 17.26 1.69 12.38
N THR A 124 16.86 0.49 11.99
CA THR A 124 15.49 -0.01 12.17
C THR A 124 15.17 -0.26 13.64
N LYS A 125 16.09 -0.86 14.41
CA LYS A 125 15.94 -1.04 15.87
C LYS A 125 15.79 0.29 16.58
N GLN A 126 16.58 1.30 16.20
CA GLN A 126 16.45 2.65 16.76
C GLN A 126 15.08 3.27 16.43
N ALA A 127 14.62 3.14 15.18
CA ALA A 127 13.32 3.68 14.75
C ALA A 127 12.16 3.02 15.52
N LEU A 128 12.21 1.71 15.67
CA LEU A 128 11.21 0.95 16.43
C LEU A 128 11.23 1.31 17.91
N TYR A 129 12.41 1.42 18.52
CA TYR A 129 12.55 1.83 19.92
C TYR A 129 11.94 3.22 20.15
N ASP A 130 12.28 4.20 19.32
CA ASP A 130 11.78 5.58 19.45
C ASP A 130 10.25 5.68 19.21
N LEU A 131 9.71 4.79 18.38
CA LEU A 131 8.28 4.66 18.14
C LEU A 131 7.54 4.17 19.39
N GLU A 132 8.13 3.18 20.09
CA GLU A 132 7.60 2.58 21.32
C GLU A 132 7.86 3.43 22.57
N HIS A 133 8.87 4.31 22.55
CA HIS A 133 9.28 5.15 23.67
C HIS A 133 9.21 6.65 23.30
N PRO A 134 8.00 7.20 23.00
CA PRO A 134 7.88 8.57 22.55
C PRO A 134 8.24 9.57 23.66
N VAL A 135 9.16 10.50 23.36
CA VAL A 135 9.58 11.59 24.27
C VAL A 135 8.41 12.51 24.64
N VAL A 136 7.45 12.70 23.72
CA VAL A 136 6.23 13.47 23.96
C VAL A 136 5.03 12.67 23.44
N TYR A 137 4.11 12.36 24.34
CA TYR A 137 2.80 11.82 23.97
C TYR A 137 1.82 12.97 23.74
N THR A 138 1.64 13.36 22.47
CA THR A 138 0.57 14.28 22.07
C THR A 138 -0.61 13.49 21.53
N PRO A 139 -1.87 13.77 21.95
CA PRO A 139 -3.03 13.18 21.33
C PRO A 139 -3.03 13.46 19.82
N ARG A 140 -2.88 12.42 19.01
CA ARG A 140 -2.91 12.50 17.54
C ARG A 140 -4.30 12.09 17.03
N SER A 141 -4.68 12.52 15.82
CA SER A 141 -5.90 12.04 15.18
C SER A 141 -5.88 10.51 15.04
N ILE A 142 -7.07 9.89 14.96
CA ILE A 142 -7.22 8.43 14.82
C ILE A 142 -6.43 7.92 13.60
N GLU A 143 -6.48 8.65 12.49
CA GLU A 143 -5.75 8.32 11.25
C GLU A 143 -4.23 8.27 11.48
N VAL A 144 -3.69 9.25 12.21
CA VAL A 144 -2.25 9.28 12.52
C VAL A 144 -1.87 8.16 13.49
N GLN A 145 -2.74 7.79 14.42
CA GLN A 145 -2.50 6.65 15.31
C GLN A 145 -2.44 5.34 14.51
N GLN A 146 -3.38 5.13 13.57
CA GLN A 146 -3.38 3.96 12.70
C GLN A 146 -2.13 3.90 11.82
N ALA A 147 -1.72 5.03 11.24
CA ALA A 147 -0.52 5.10 10.42
C ALA A 147 0.76 4.77 11.22
N ARG A 148 0.85 5.19 12.49
CA ARG A 148 1.96 4.82 13.39
C ARG A 148 1.95 3.35 13.80
N ILE A 149 0.77 2.75 13.97
CA ILE A 149 0.67 1.31 14.23
C ILE A 149 1.24 0.54 13.03
N LYS A 150 0.83 0.94 11.82
CA LYS A 150 1.32 0.38 10.55
C LYS A 150 2.83 0.60 10.36
N GLU A 151 3.35 1.76 10.74
CA GLU A 151 4.79 2.03 10.78
C GLU A 151 5.52 1.04 11.68
N GLY A 152 5.00 0.76 12.88
CA GLY A 152 5.58 -0.21 13.79
C GLY A 152 5.47 -1.66 13.32
N GLU A 153 4.36 -2.04 12.69
CA GLU A 153 4.22 -3.34 12.00
C GLU A 153 5.29 -3.48 10.90
N PHE A 154 5.48 -2.44 10.09
CA PHE A 154 6.48 -2.42 9.04
C PHE A 154 7.90 -2.58 9.61
N TYR A 155 8.28 -1.83 10.65
CA TYR A 155 9.61 -1.94 11.24
C TYR A 155 9.89 -3.33 11.82
N ARG A 156 8.89 -3.99 12.41
CA ARG A 156 9.05 -5.36 12.91
C ARG A 156 9.20 -6.37 11.77
N ALA A 157 8.35 -6.28 10.74
CA ALA A 157 8.43 -7.16 9.57
C ALA A 157 9.76 -6.98 8.81
N PHE A 158 10.20 -5.73 8.64
CA PHE A 158 11.48 -5.42 8.02
C PHE A 158 12.65 -5.95 8.85
N LEU A 159 12.63 -5.74 10.17
CA LEU A 159 13.68 -6.23 11.07
C LEU A 159 13.79 -7.75 11.07
N GLU A 160 12.66 -8.47 11.11
CA GLU A 160 12.63 -9.93 11.05
C GLU A 160 13.30 -10.47 9.77
N ARG A 161 13.13 -9.75 8.65
CA ARG A 161 13.74 -10.12 7.38
C ARG A 161 15.24 -9.84 7.38
N LEU A 162 15.65 -8.68 7.88
CA LEU A 162 17.07 -8.33 7.99
C LEU A 162 17.84 -9.29 8.91
N GLU A 163 17.24 -9.75 10.01
CA GLU A 163 17.88 -10.69 10.94
C GLU A 163 18.02 -12.12 10.38
N LYS A 164 17.45 -12.41 9.22
CA LYS A 164 17.59 -13.68 8.49
C LYS A 164 18.60 -13.63 7.34
N LEU A 165 19.14 -12.44 7.02
CA LEU A 165 20.20 -12.23 6.05
C LEU A 165 21.57 -12.47 6.69
#